data_AF-A0A961JM97-F1
#
_entry.id   AF-A0A961JM97-F1
#
_cell.length_a   1.000
_cell.length_b   1.000
_cell.length_c   1.000
_cell.angle_alpha   90.00
_cell.angle_beta   90.00
_cell.angle_gamma   90.00
#
_symmetry.space_group_name_H-M   'P 1'
#
loop_
_entity.id
_entity.type
_entity.pdbx_description
1 polymer ?
#
loop_
_entity_poly.entity_id
_entity_poly.type
_entity_poly.pdbx_seq_one_letter_code
_entity_poly.pdbx_strand_id
1 'polypeptide(L)' 'THCAECEEEIPEARRLASPGVKLCLDCQQERDARFVARGGINRRGSKDSQLK' A
#
# COMPACT_ATOMS: atom_id res chain seq x y z
N THR A 1 0.25 -8.95 13.07
CA THR A 1 -0.78 -8.12 13.74
C THR A 1 -0.29 -6.71 13.99
N HIS A 2 1.01 -6.54 14.20
CA HIS A 2 1.66 -5.23 14.34
C HIS A 2 1.99 -4.57 13.00
N CYS A 3 2.07 -3.24 13.02
CA CYS A 3 2.47 -2.39 11.91
C CYS A 3 3.93 -2.63 11.55
N ALA A 4 4.23 -2.71 10.26
CA ALA A 4 5.59 -2.92 9.77
C ALA A 4 6.51 -1.68 9.88
N GLU A 5 5.95 -0.49 10.17
CA GLU A 5 6.72 0.76 10.25
C GLU A 5 6.91 1.25 11.69
N CYS A 6 5.85 1.27 12.50
CA CYS A 6 5.91 1.77 13.89
C CYS A 6 5.81 0.67 14.96
N GLU A 7 5.68 -0.60 14.57
CA GLU A 7 5.54 -1.76 15.48
C GLU A 7 4.29 -1.75 16.39
N GLU A 8 3.43 -0.74 16.28
CA GLU A 8 2.15 -0.67 17.01
C GLU A 8 1.13 -1.71 16.54
N GLU A 9 0.18 -2.07 17.38
CA GLU A 9 -0.87 -3.01 17.00
C GLU A 9 -1.79 -2.43 15.91
N ILE A 10 -2.02 -3.16 14.83
CA ILE A 10 -2.99 -2.75 13.80
C ILE A 10 -4.41 -2.99 14.35
N PRO A 11 -5.29 -1.97 14.37
CA PRO A 11 -6.65 -2.10 14.89
C PRO A 11 -7.43 -3.25 14.25
N GLU A 12 -8.24 -3.96 15.03
CA GLU A 12 -8.98 -5.14 14.56
C GLU A 12 -9.89 -4.81 13.36
N ALA A 13 -10.64 -3.71 13.43
CA ALA A 13 -11.51 -3.26 12.33
C ALA A 13 -10.76 -3.17 11.00
N ARG A 14 -9.49 -2.76 11.03
CA ARG A 14 -8.62 -2.65 9.85
C ARG A 14 -8.13 -4.02 9.37
N ARG A 15 -7.84 -4.95 10.29
CA ARG A 15 -7.50 -6.35 9.97
C ARG A 15 -8.68 -7.08 9.33
N LEU A 16 -9.91 -6.80 9.76
CA LEU A 16 -11.14 -7.35 9.20
C LEU A 16 -11.47 -6.74 7.83
N ALA A 17 -11.36 -5.42 7.69
CA ALA A 17 -11.65 -4.73 6.43
C ALA A 17 -10.65 -5.07 5.31
N SER A 18 -9.37 -5.31 5.67
CA SER A 18 -8.33 -5.67 4.71
C SER A 18 -7.49 -6.84 5.25
N PRO A 19 -7.87 -8.09 4.95
CA PRO A 19 -7.10 -9.26 5.34
C PRO A 19 -5.65 -9.17 4.86
N GLY A 20 -4.70 -9.36 5.77
CA GLY A 20 -3.26 -9.29 5.48
C GLY A 20 -2.66 -7.88 5.52
N VAL A 21 -3.39 -6.87 5.99
CA VAL A 21 -2.87 -5.50 6.19
C VAL A 21 -1.56 -5.49 6.98
N LYS A 22 -0.60 -4.67 6.53
CA LYS A 22 0.76 -4.58 7.09
C LYS A 22 1.06 -3.26 7.79
N LEU A 23 0.25 -2.22 7.57
CA LEU A 23 0.45 -0.88 8.13
C LEU A 23 -0.75 -0.47 8.98
N CYS A 24 -0.49 0.24 10.08
CA CYS A 24 -1.53 0.93 10.84
C CYS A 24 -2.18 2.05 9.98
N LEU A 25 -3.23 2.67 10.51
CA LEU A 25 -3.96 3.71 9.80
C LEU A 25 -3.08 4.94 9.55
N ASP A 26 -2.33 5.37 10.56
CA ASP A 26 -1.54 6.61 10.49
C ASP A 26 -0.36 6.48 9.52
N CYS A 27 0.42 5.40 9.60
CA CYS A 27 1.49 5.10 8.64
C CYS A 27 0.95 5.00 7.19
N GLN A 28 -0.23 4.41 7.00
CA GLN A 28 -0.83 4.37 5.65
C GLN A 28 -1.23 5.77 5.18
N GLN A 29 -1.86 6.57 6.04
CA GLN A 29 -2.25 7.94 5.66
C GLN A 29 -1.04 8.77 5.29
N GLU A 30 0.07 8.69 6.05
CA GLU A 30 1.31 9.40 5.70
C GLU A 30 1.84 8.96 4.34
N ARG A 31 1.87 7.65 4.08
CA ARG A 31 2.34 7.10 2.81
C ARG A 31 1.44 7.50 1.63
N ASP A 32 0.14 7.49 1.81
CA ASP A 32 -0.84 7.82 0.77
C ASP A 32 -0.94 9.33 0.51
N ALA A 33 -0.65 10.17 1.52
CA ALA A 33 -0.58 11.62 1.39
C ALA A 33 0.58 12.07 0.48
N ARG A 34 1.61 11.23 0.31
CA ARG A 34 2.71 11.52 -0.62
C ARG A 34 2.21 11.42 -2.06
N PHE A 35 2.11 12.57 -2.72
CA PHE A 35 1.82 12.60 -4.14
C PHE A 35 2.95 11.94 -4.93
N VAL A 36 2.62 10.88 -5.67
CA VAL A 36 3.53 10.20 -6.59
C VAL A 36 2.91 10.26 -7.98
N ALA A 37 3.54 11.01 -8.89
CA ALA A 37 3.15 11.01 -10.29
C ALA A 37 3.38 9.61 -10.87
N ARG A 38 2.30 8.86 -11.07
CA ARG A 38 2.37 7.54 -11.71
C ARG A 38 2.26 7.69 -13.22
N GLY A 39 3.22 7.10 -13.93
CA GLY A 39 3.12 6.93 -15.39
C GLY A 39 1.94 6.03 -15.76
N GLY A 40 1.39 6.24 -16.96
CA GLY A 40 0.36 5.36 -17.51
C GLY A 40 0.94 3.99 -17.91
N ILE A 41 0.14 2.94 -17.77
CA ILE A 41 0.50 1.60 -18.25
C ILE A 41 -0.12 1.38 -19.62
N ASN A 42 0.70 1.09 -20.64
CA ASN A 42 0.18 0.64 -21.93
C ASN A 42 -0.22 -0.84 -21.82
N ARG A 43 -1.52 -1.08 -21.65
CA ARG A 43 -2.09 -2.43 -21.51
C ARG A 43 -1.99 -3.32 -22.77
N ARG A 44 -1.61 -2.76 -23.93
CA ARG A 44 -1.32 -3.50 -25.16
C ARG A 44 0.15 -3.86 -25.33
N GLY A 45 1.04 -3.22 -24.56
CA GLY A 45 2.46 -3.52 -24.55
C GLY A 45 2.77 -4.82 -23.81
N SER A 46 3.92 -5.43 -24.09
CA SER A 46 4.35 -6.62 -23.35
C SER A 46 4.62 -6.28 -21.89
N LYS A 47 4.40 -7.22 -20.97
CA LYS A 47 4.68 -7.06 -19.54
C LYS A 47 6.12 -6.58 -19.30
N ASP A 48 7.08 -7.17 -20.00
CA ASP A 48 8.51 -6.82 -19.88
C ASP A 48 8.83 -5.41 -20.36
N SER A 49 8.02 -4.83 -21.25
CA SER A 49 8.16 -3.42 -21.66
C SER A 49 7.58 -2.43 -20.63
N GLN A 50 6.65 -2.88 -19.79
CA GLN A 50 5.92 -2.05 -18.82
C GLN A 50 6.50 -2.12 -17.40
N LEU A 51 7.22 -3.19 -17.07
CA LEU A 51 7.76 -3.44 -15.72
C LEU A 51 9.27 -3.20 -15.59
N LYS A 52 9.91 -2.64 -16.63
CA LYS A 52 11.24 -2.05 -16.51
C LYS A 52 11.15 -0.69 -15.82
#